data_AF-A0A258ET09-F1
#
_entry.id   AF-A0A258ET09-F1
#
_cell.length_a   1.000
_cell.length_b   1.000
_cell.length_c   1.000
_cell.angle_alpha   90.00
_cell.angle_beta   90.00
_cell.angle_gamma   90.00
#
_symmetry.space_group_name_H-M   'P 1'
#
loop_
_entity.id
_entity.type
_entity.pdbx_description
1 polymer ?
#
loop_
_entity_poly.entity_id
_entity_poly.type
_entity_poly.pdbx_seq_one_letter_code
_entity_poly.pdbx_strand_id
1 'polypeptide(L)'
;MHFGISGLPSENHLPSVTPEKKDNSEILLQSLAENHQNLPSLTTLDLALDGYEKLENELNKEVLTVIDFTLPSTEKRMWIIDLATQEILLNTVVS
;
A
#
# COMPACT_ATOMS: atom_id res chain seq x y z
N MET A 1 -13.46 -25.79 -49.27
CA MET A 1 -12.62 -24.63 -49.59
C MET A 1 -12.62 -23.73 -48.36
N HIS A 2 -11.45 -23.54 -47.76
CA HIS A 2 -11.18 -22.67 -46.62
C HIS A 2 -11.08 -21.23 -47.11
N PHE A 3 -11.63 -20.25 -46.40
CA PHE A 3 -11.03 -18.92 -46.17
C PHE A 3 -11.75 -18.21 -45.03
N GLY A 4 -11.02 -17.96 -43.94
CA GLY A 4 -11.41 -17.02 -42.90
C GLY A 4 -11.01 -15.58 -43.25
N ILE A 5 -11.68 -14.62 -42.60
CA ILE A 5 -11.25 -13.25 -42.34
C ILE A 5 -12.00 -12.83 -41.05
N SER A 6 -11.33 -12.62 -39.93
CA SER A 6 -10.58 -11.41 -39.53
C SER A 6 -11.34 -10.73 -38.39
N GLY A 7 -10.93 -11.03 -37.16
CA GLY A 7 -11.28 -10.20 -36.01
C GLY A 7 -10.46 -8.91 -36.03
N LEU A 8 -11.12 -7.80 -35.70
CA LEU A 8 -10.58 -6.48 -35.37
C LEU A 8 -11.67 -5.74 -34.56
N PRO A 9 -11.35 -4.72 -33.75
CA PRO A 9 -10.35 -4.65 -32.68
C PRO A 9 -10.95 -4.09 -31.36
N SER A 10 -10.10 -4.05 -30.33
CA SER A 10 -10.25 -3.50 -28.98
C SER A 10 -10.97 -2.14 -28.85
N GLU A 11 -11.63 -1.89 -27.71
CA GLU A 11 -11.20 -0.91 -26.70
C GLU A 11 -12.21 -0.81 -25.54
N ASN A 12 -11.82 -1.35 -24.38
CA ASN A 12 -11.92 -0.71 -23.07
C ASN A 12 -11.23 -1.60 -22.06
N HIS A 13 -9.92 -1.78 -22.27
CA HIS A 13 -9.04 -2.26 -21.24
C HIS A 13 -8.77 -1.08 -20.30
N LEU A 14 -9.60 -0.95 -19.26
CA LEU A 14 -9.23 -0.22 -18.04
C LEU A 14 -7.82 -0.67 -17.65
N PRO A 15 -6.85 0.23 -17.38
CA PRO A 15 -5.49 -0.19 -17.08
C PRO A 15 -5.51 -1.27 -15.99
N SER A 16 -4.81 -2.37 -16.28
CA SER A 16 -4.74 -3.58 -15.45
C SER A 16 -4.54 -3.19 -14.00
N VAL A 17 -5.46 -3.61 -13.13
CA VAL A 17 -5.11 -3.87 -11.73
C VAL A 17 -4.07 -4.99 -11.77
N THR A 18 -2.79 -4.62 -11.69
CA THR A 18 -1.67 -5.55 -11.71
C THR A 18 -1.71 -6.40 -10.42
N PRO A 19 -1.63 -7.74 -10.50
CA PRO A 19 -1.76 -8.64 -9.35
C PRO A 19 -0.59 -8.61 -8.35
N GLU A 20 0.47 -7.83 -8.58
CA GLU A 20 1.67 -7.85 -7.73
C GLU A 20 1.57 -6.98 -6.46
N LYS A 21 0.57 -6.10 -6.36
CA LYS A 21 0.55 -5.07 -5.31
C LYS A 21 -0.01 -5.51 -3.97
N LYS A 22 -0.99 -6.41 -4.00
CA LYS A 22 -1.69 -6.91 -2.83
C LYS A 22 -0.80 -7.77 -1.92
N ASP A 23 0.23 -8.39 -2.50
CA ASP A 23 1.13 -9.26 -1.75
C ASP A 23 2.09 -8.44 -0.87
N ASN A 24 2.56 -7.28 -1.34
CA ASN A 24 3.57 -6.47 -0.63
C ASN A 24 3.03 -5.87 0.68
N SER A 25 1.80 -5.35 0.67
CA SER A 25 1.16 -4.79 1.86
C SER A 25 0.82 -5.85 2.89
N GLU A 26 0.34 -7.02 2.45
CA GLU A 26 0.03 -8.16 3.31
C GLU A 26 1.31 -8.72 3.95
N ILE A 27 2.39 -8.87 3.18
CA ILE A 27 3.70 -9.31 3.70
C ILE A 27 4.25 -8.32 4.73
N LEU A 28 4.22 -7.01 4.41
CA LEU A 28 4.67 -5.99 5.36
C LEU A 28 3.81 -6.03 6.63
N LEU A 29 2.49 -6.08 6.51
CA LEU A 29 1.58 -6.15 7.66
C LEU A 29 1.86 -7.36 8.55
N GLN A 30 2.15 -8.52 7.95
CA GLN A 30 2.53 -9.74 8.67
C GLN A 30 3.86 -9.57 9.41
N SER A 31 4.87 -8.98 8.78
CA SER A 31 6.15 -8.68 9.43
C SER A 31 5.97 -7.72 10.62
N LEU A 32 5.20 -6.65 10.44
CA LEU A 32 4.89 -5.71 11.53
C LEU A 32 4.15 -6.40 12.68
N ALA A 33 3.28 -7.37 12.39
CA ALA A 33 2.50 -8.09 13.39
C ALA A 33 3.35 -8.99 14.31
N GLU A 34 4.59 -9.32 13.93
CA GLU A 34 5.48 -10.12 14.77
C GLU A 34 5.86 -9.41 16.08
N ASN A 35 6.02 -8.08 16.01
CA ASN A 35 6.56 -7.27 17.13
C ASN A 35 5.62 -6.14 17.59
N HIS A 36 4.51 -5.90 16.90
CA HIS A 36 3.61 -4.78 17.18
C HIS A 36 2.14 -5.20 17.29
N GLN A 37 1.42 -4.65 18.27
CA GLN A 37 0.00 -4.95 18.51
C GLN A 37 -0.97 -3.99 17.81
N ASN A 38 -0.59 -2.71 17.63
CA ASN A 38 -1.43 -1.71 16.98
C ASN A 38 -0.91 -1.48 15.56
N LEU A 39 -1.64 -2.01 14.59
CA LEU A 39 -1.27 -2.01 13.17
C LEU A 39 -2.27 -1.13 12.39
N PRO A 40 -1.83 -0.48 11.29
CA PRO A 40 -2.77 0.11 10.35
C PRO A 40 -3.65 -0.98 9.73
N SER A 41 -4.84 -0.63 9.27
CA SER A 41 -5.66 -1.56 8.49
C SER A 41 -4.93 -1.91 7.17
N LEU A 42 -5.18 -3.09 6.61
CA LEU A 42 -4.62 -3.48 5.32
C LEU A 42 -4.92 -2.43 4.24
N THR A 43 -6.16 -1.93 4.18
CA THR A 43 -6.56 -0.89 3.23
C THR A 43 -5.80 0.42 3.44
N THR A 44 -5.55 0.81 4.69
CA THR A 44 -4.76 2.02 5.01
C THR A 44 -3.31 1.85 4.56
N LEU A 45 -2.73 0.66 4.80
CA LEU A 45 -1.37 0.34 4.39
C LEU A 45 -1.23 0.26 2.87
N ASP A 46 -2.19 -0.35 2.17
CA ASP A 46 -2.30 -0.40 0.70
C ASP A 46 -2.23 1.02 0.12
N LEU A 47 -3.10 1.92 0.60
CA LEU A 47 -3.16 3.30 0.12
C LEU A 47 -1.87 4.08 0.40
N ALA A 48 -1.21 3.80 1.53
CA ALA A 48 0.05 4.45 1.88
C ALA A 48 1.20 3.99 0.98
N LEU A 49 1.32 2.68 0.74
CA LEU A 49 2.31 2.11 -0.19
C LEU A 49 2.06 2.57 -1.63
N ASP A 50 0.79 2.64 -2.05
CA ASP A 50 0.37 3.22 -3.32
C ASP A 50 0.87 4.65 -3.51
N GLY A 51 0.78 5.47 -2.45
CA GLY A 51 1.29 6.84 -2.46
C GLY A 51 2.81 6.89 -2.47
N TYR A 52 3.46 6.03 -1.68
CA TYR A 52 4.90 5.95 -1.57
C TYR A 52 5.57 5.61 -2.91
N GLU A 53 5.11 4.56 -3.60
CA GLU A 53 5.65 4.15 -4.91
C GLU A 53 5.54 5.25 -5.98
N LYS A 54 4.44 6.02 -5.97
CA LYS A 54 4.26 7.14 -6.92
C LYS A 54 5.27 8.25 -6.72
N LEU A 55 5.89 8.31 -5.54
CA LEU A 55 6.85 9.33 -5.14
C LEU A 55 8.28 8.76 -5.03
N GLU A 56 8.51 7.48 -5.35
CA GLU A 56 9.79 6.78 -5.13
C GLU A 56 10.97 7.50 -5.81
N ASN A 57 10.77 8.08 -6.99
CA ASN A 57 11.80 8.85 -7.70
C ASN A 57 12.10 10.24 -7.08
N GLU A 58 11.28 10.69 -6.13
CA GLU A 58 11.42 11.97 -5.43
C GLU A 58 11.76 11.81 -3.94
N LEU A 59 11.60 10.59 -3.40
CA LEU A 59 11.81 10.27 -1.99
C LEU A 59 13.11 9.49 -1.78
N ASN A 60 14.13 10.15 -1.27
CA ASN A 60 15.40 9.50 -0.85
C ASN A 60 15.33 8.88 0.56
N LYS A 61 14.14 8.47 1.04
CA LYS A 61 13.94 8.01 2.42
C LYS A 61 13.02 6.81 2.47
N GLU A 62 13.50 5.75 3.12
CA GLU A 62 12.78 4.49 3.35
C GLU A 62 11.83 4.56 4.57
N VAL A 63 11.48 5.77 5.03
CA VAL A 63 10.58 5.98 6.17
C VAL A 63 9.23 6.46 5.68
N LEU A 64 8.19 5.67 5.95
CA LEU A 64 6.80 5.94 5.59
C LEU A 64 6.01 6.37 6.82
N THR A 65 5.40 7.55 6.77
CA THR A 65 4.42 7.98 7.78
C THR A 65 3.00 7.74 7.26
N VAL A 66 2.22 6.97 8.01
CA VAL A 66 0.84 6.60 7.70
C VAL A 66 -0.09 7.24 8.72
N ILE A 67 -1.15 7.90 8.28
CA ILE A 67 -2.19 8.45 9.16
C ILE A 67 -3.56 7.96 8.69
N ASP A 68 -4.29 7.30 9.57
CA ASP A 68 -5.67 6.85 9.32
C ASP A 68 -6.68 7.85 9.89
N PHE A 69 -7.25 8.69 9.03
CA PHE A 69 -8.26 9.68 9.45
C PHE A 69 -9.66 9.08 9.66
N THR A 70 -9.87 7.78 9.38
CA THR A 70 -11.12 7.10 9.69
C THR A 70 -11.23 6.78 11.19
N LEU A 71 -10.08 6.70 11.89
CA LEU A 71 -10.01 6.48 13.33
C LEU A 71 -10.23 7.80 14.12
N PRO A 72 -10.89 7.74 15.29
CA PRO A 72 -11.06 8.87 16.19
C PRO A 72 -9.73 9.54 16.56
N SER A 73 -9.73 10.86 16.78
CA SER A 73 -8.52 11.60 17.17
C SER A 73 -7.93 11.19 18.52
N THR A 74 -8.72 10.53 19.36
CA THR A 74 -8.30 9.97 20.65
C THR A 74 -7.58 8.64 20.50
N GLU A 75 -7.60 8.02 19.33
CA GLU A 75 -6.95 6.73 19.06
C GLU A 75 -5.58 6.91 18.40
N LYS A 76 -4.70 5.93 18.63
CA LYS A 76 -3.40 5.89 17.96
C LYS A 76 -3.63 5.54 16.49
N ARG A 77 -3.52 6.56 15.64
CA ARG A 77 -3.87 6.52 14.22
C ARG A 77 -2.76 6.99 13.31
N MET A 78 -1.59 7.29 13.87
CA MET A 78 -0.37 7.58 13.12
C MET A 78 0.67 6.52 13.39
N TRP A 79 1.27 6.04 12.31
CA TRP A 79 2.41 5.12 12.32
C TRP A 79 3.58 5.75 11.56
N ILE A 80 4.78 5.63 12.11
CA ILE A 80 6.03 5.85 11.39
C ILE A 80 6.65 4.47 11.20
N ILE A 81 6.81 4.06 9.94
CA ILE A 81 7.26 2.73 9.54
C ILE A 81 8.59 2.89 8.82
N ASP A 82 9.60 2.16 9.28
CA ASP A 82 10.84 1.97 8.53
C ASP A 82 10.63 0.80 7.56
N LEU A 83 10.64 1.08 6.26
CA LEU A 83 10.42 0.08 5.21
C LEU A 83 11.66 -0.80 4.98
N ALA A 84 12.85 -0.35 5.39
CA ALA A 84 14.09 -1.10 5.23
C ALA A 84 14.20 -2.20 6.30
N THR A 85 13.84 -1.87 7.54
CA THR A 85 13.83 -2.83 8.66
C THR A 85 12.48 -3.49 8.89
N GLN A 86 11.41 -2.99 8.24
CA GLN A 86 10.04 -3.42 8.45
C GLN A 86 9.63 -3.32 9.93
N GLU A 87 9.86 -2.14 10.53
CA GLU A 87 9.52 -1.86 11.93
C GLU A 87 8.65 -0.61 12.10
N ILE A 88 7.75 -0.63 13.09
CA ILE A 88 7.02 0.56 13.52
C ILE A 88 7.87 1.33 14.53
N LEU A 89 8.47 2.43 14.08
CA LEU A 89 9.29 3.33 14.89
C LEU A 89 8.46 4.13 15.89
N LEU A 90 7.22 4.50 15.52
CA LEU A 90 6.31 5.26 16.37
C LEU A 90 4.84 4.94 16.05
N ASN A 91 4.03 4.76 17.08
CA ASN A 91 2.57 4.67 16.97
C ASN A 91 1.91 5.60 18.01
N THR A 92 1.20 6.64 17.55
CA THR A 92 0.67 7.72 18.42
C THR A 92 -0.66 8.30 17.90
N VAL A 93 -1.33 9.07 18.76
CA VAL A 93 -2.50 9.90 18.42
C VAL A 93 -2.08 11.08 17.55
N VAL A 94 -3.03 11.65 16.81
CA VAL A 94 -2.85 12.91 16.06
C VAL A 94 -3.82 13.95 16.64
N SER A 95 -3.27 14.95 17.34
CA SER A 95 -3.98 16.04 18.01
C SER A 95 -4.17 17.27 17.13
#